data_AF-A0A383C2S7-F1
#
_entry.id   AF-A0A383C2S7-F1
#
_cell.length_a   1.000
_cell.length_b   1.000
_cell.length_c   1.000
_cell.angle_alpha   90.00
_cell.angle_beta   90.00
_cell.angle_gamma   90.00
#
_symmetry.space_group_name_H-M   'P 1'
#
loop_
_entity.id
_entity.type
_entity.pdbx_description
1 polymer ?
#
loop_
_entity_poly.entity_id
_entity_poly.type
_entity_poly.pdbx_seq_one_letter_code
_entity_poly.pdbx_strand_id
1 'polypeptide(L)' 'MKLNVGDVLFESLSKNIGAITKIFDHPDGKIVKIRWQIDGHLPHDTEHSYKKVLRCVKNGEYELTPKSTIK' A
#
# COMPACT_ATOMS: atom_id res chain seq x y z
N MET A 1 -3.69 13.88 -1.95
CA MET A 1 -2.79 12.72 -1.84
C MET A 1 -3.17 11.68 -2.89
N LYS A 2 -2.19 11.13 -3.60
CA LYS A 2 -2.37 10.15 -4.68
C LYS A 2 -1.42 8.98 -4.41
N LEU A 3 -1.92 7.75 -4.52
CA LEU A 3 -1.13 6.52 -4.40
C LEU A 3 -0.52 6.20 -5.76
N ASN A 4 0.73 5.78 -5.76
CA ASN A 4 1.49 5.42 -6.94
C ASN A 4 2.12 4.04 -6.78
N VAL A 5 2.39 3.38 -7.91
CA VAL A 5 3.19 2.15 -7.90
C VAL A 5 4.61 2.48 -7.41
N GLY A 6 5.10 1.70 -6.46
CA GLY A 6 6.38 1.90 -5.77
C GLY A 6 6.28 2.69 -4.48
N ASP A 7 5.12 3.24 -4.13
CA ASP A 7 4.92 3.80 -2.78
C ASP A 7 4.95 2.67 -1.74
N VAL A 8 5.48 2.99 -0.57
CA VAL A 8 5.58 2.07 0.57
C VAL A 8 4.61 2.50 1.65
N LEU A 9 3.83 1.56 2.16
CA LEU A 9 2.88 1.71 3.23
C LEU A 9 3.46 1.01 4.46
N PHE A 10 3.42 1.67 5.61
CA PHE A 10 3.74 1.06 6.89
C PHE A 10 2.47 0.98 7.74
N GLU A 11 2.12 -0.23 8.16
CA GLU A 11 1.01 -0.48 9.07
C GLU A 11 1.55 -0.65 10.49
N SER A 12 1.32 0.37 11.34
CA SER A 12 1.98 0.48 12.64
C SER A 12 1.53 -0.60 13.65
N LEU A 13 0.29 -1.10 13.53
CA LEU A 13 -0.25 -2.13 14.45
C LEU A 13 0.43 -3.49 14.29
N SER A 14 0.70 -3.88 13.05
CA SER A 14 1.31 -5.17 12.70
C SER A 14 2.80 -5.06 12.40
N LYS A 15 3.36 -3.84 12.44
CA LYS A 15 4.73 -3.51 11.98
C LYS A 15 5.00 -4.04 10.57
N ASN A 16 3.99 -3.98 9.71
CA ASN A 16 4.04 -4.55 8.38
C ASN A 16 4.40 -3.48 7.34
N ILE A 17 5.27 -3.85 6.40
CA ILE A 17 5.71 -2.98 5.31
C ILE A 17 5.13 -3.49 4.00
N GLY A 18 4.33 -2.66 3.33
CA GLY A 18 3.63 -3.00 2.09
C GLY A 18 4.06 -2.13 0.93
N ALA A 19 4.57 -2.71 -0.16
CA ALA A 19 4.88 -1.98 -1.38
C ALA A 19 3.70 -2.04 -2.37
N ILE A 20 3.25 -0.90 -2.89
CA ILE A 20 2.27 -0.89 -3.98
C ILE A 20 2.93 -1.38 -5.26
N THR A 21 2.52 -2.55 -5.74
CA THR A 21 3.11 -3.19 -6.93
C THR A 21 2.32 -2.92 -8.20
N LYS A 22 1.01 -2.67 -8.08
CA LYS A 22 0.13 -2.40 -9.22
C LYS A 22 -1.06 -1.54 -8.81
N ILE A 23 -1.49 -0.69 -9.73
CA ILE A 23 -2.78 0.00 -9.66
C ILE A 23 -3.45 -0.19 -11.01
N PHE A 24 -4.71 -0.64 -11.02
CA PHE A 24 -5.43 -0.93 -12.25
C PHE A 24 -6.92 -0.57 -12.11
N ASP A 25 -7.56 -0.33 -13.26
CA ASP A 25 -8.98 -0.03 -13.34
C ASP A 25 -9.80 -1.33 -13.29
N HIS A 26 -10.89 -1.32 -12.51
CA HIS A 26 -11.88 -2.38 -12.42
C HIS A 26 -13.28 -1.74 -12.58
N PRO A 27 -14.31 -2.45 -13.06
CA PRO A 27 -15.67 -1.90 -13.20
C PRO A 27 -16.20 -1.21 -11.94
N ASP A 28 -15.89 -1.74 -10.75
CA ASP A 28 -16.30 -1.20 -9.45
C ASP A 28 -15.38 -0.08 -8.89
N GLY A 29 -14.36 0.32 -9.66
CA GLY A 29 -13.39 1.36 -9.31
C GLY A 29 -11.94 0.89 -9.37
N LYS A 30 -11.00 1.74 -8.96
CA LYS A 30 -9.57 1.39 -8.99
C LYS A 30 -9.21 0.40 -7.89
N ILE A 31 -8.41 -0.60 -8.25
CA ILE A 31 -7.82 -1.58 -7.33
C ILE A 31 -6.32 -1.30 -7.19
N VAL A 32 -5.82 -1.51 -5.98
CA VAL A 32 -4.41 -1.38 -5.60
C VAL A 32 -3.94 -2.75 -5.11
N LYS A 33 -2.86 -3.24 -5.70
CA LYS A 33 -2.18 -4.46 -5.27
C LYS A 33 -0.98 -4.10 -4.41
N ILE A 34 -0.93 -4.63 -3.20
CA ILE A 34 0.12 -4.37 -2.20
C ILE A 34 0.85 -5.67 -1.91
N ARG A 35 2.18 -5.65 -1.93
CA ARG A 35 3.02 -6.76 -1.48
C ARG A 35 3.51 -6.48 -0.07
N TRP A 36 3.04 -7.27 0.88
CA TRP A 36 3.42 -7.17 2.28
C TRP A 36 4.67 -7.98 2.57
N GLN A 37 5.54 -7.40 3.40
CA GLN A 37 6.74 -8.02 3.95
C GLN A 37 6.65 -7.92 5.47
N ILE A 38 6.23 -9.02 6.08
CA ILE A 38 6.19 -9.18 7.54
C ILE A 38 7.43 -9.99 7.91
N ASP A 39 8.17 -9.54 8.91
CA ASP A 39 9.33 -10.26 9.39
C ASP A 39 8.95 -11.67 9.85
N GLY A 40 9.73 -12.67 9.45
CA GLY A 40 9.45 -14.09 9.71
C GLY A 40 8.37 -14.73 8.83
N HIS A 41 7.77 -14.02 7.87
CA HIS A 41 6.78 -14.57 6.95
C HIS A 41 7.17 -14.39 5.48
N LEU A 42 6.70 -15.31 4.62
CA LEU A 42 6.86 -15.14 3.18
C LEU A 42 6.09 -13.91 2.69
N PRO A 43 6.67 -13.13 1.75
CA PRO A 43 5.96 -12.02 1.13
C PRO A 43 4.66 -12.50 0.48
N HIS A 44 3.59 -11.76 0.70
CA HIS A 44 2.29 -12.08 0.12
C HIS A 44 1.63 -10.83 -0.45
N ASP A 45 0.84 -11.04 -1.49
CA ASP A 45 0.15 -9.96 -2.19
C ASP A 45 -1.32 -9.89 -1.72
N THR A 46 -1.83 -8.68 -1.49
CA THR A 46 -3.25 -8.42 -1.27
C THR A 46 -3.78 -7.38 -2.26
N GLU A 47 -5.09 -7.45 -2.52
CA GLU A 47 -5.79 -6.47 -3.35
C GLU A 47 -6.79 -5.69 -2.51
N HIS A 48 -6.80 -4.38 -2.68
CA HIS A 48 -7.69 -3.48 -1.97
C HIS A 48 -8.26 -2.43 -2.91
N SER A 49 -9.45 -1.92 -2.59
CA SER A 49 -9.96 -0.76 -3.31
C SER A 49 -9.09 0.47 -3.03
N TYR A 50 -8.80 1.24 -4.08
CA TYR A 50 -7.99 2.45 -3.99
C TYR A 50 -8.54 3.43 -2.95
N LYS A 51 -9.87 3.56 -2.88
CA LYS A 51 -10.55 4.42 -1.90
C LYS A 51 -10.30 3.97 -0.46
N LYS A 52 -10.26 2.66 -0.19
CA LYS A 52 -9.98 2.12 1.15
C LYS A 52 -8.54 2.46 1.57
N VAL A 53 -7.56 2.15 0.73
CA VAL A 53 -6.15 2.44 1.04
C VAL A 53 -5.95 3.94 1.28
N LEU A 54 -6.53 4.80 0.43
CA LEU A 54 -6.44 6.25 0.61
C LEU A 54 -7.05 6.72 1.94
N ARG A 55 -8.16 6.11 2.38
CA ARG A 55 -8.78 6.39 3.68
C ARG A 55 -7.87 5.99 4.83
N CYS A 56 -7.28 4.79 4.79
CA CYS A 56 -6.35 4.31 5.82
C CYS A 56 -5.15 5.27 5.96
N VAL A 57 -4.57 5.74 4.85
CA VAL A 57 -3.48 6.72 4.92
C VAL A 57 -3.95 8.06 5.51
N LYS A 58 -5.13 8.56 5.10
CA LYS A 58 -5.68 9.82 5.65
C LYS A 58 -5.98 9.73 7.15
N ASN A 59 -6.38 8.56 7.62
CA ASN A 59 -6.70 8.29 9.02
C ASN A 59 -5.45 8.02 9.87
N GLY A 60 -4.26 7.91 9.26
CA GLY A 60 -3.04 7.53 9.96
C GLY A 60 -2.95 6.03 10.31
N GLU A 61 -3.84 5.20 9.75
CA GLU A 61 -3.77 3.74 9.91
C GLU A 61 -2.58 3.17 9.10
N TYR A 62 -2.28 3.80 7.96
CA TYR A 62 -1.08 3.54 7.16
C TYR A 62 -0.23 4.79 7.06
N GLU A 63 1.05 4.66 7.37
CA GLU A 63 2.04 5.68 7.06
C GLU A 63 2.50 5.50 5.62
N LEU A 64 2.27 6.52 4.78
CA LEU A 64 2.73 6.51 3.39
C LEU A 64 4.12 7.10 3.32
N THR A 65 5.10 6.26 2.97
CA THR A 65 6.42 6.71 2.58
C THR A 65 6.44 6.80 1.06
N PRO A 66 6.40 8.01 0.47
CA PRO A 66 6.53 8.17 -0.97
C PRO A 66 7.88 7.60 -1.38
N LYS A 67 7.93 6.97 -2.56
CA LYS A 67 9.13 6.35 -3.14
C LYS A 67 10.36 7.19 -2.78
N SER A 68 11.21 6.67 -1.89
CA SER A 68 12.44 7.37 -1.51
C SER A 68 13.16 7.70 -2.81
N THR A 69 13.32 9.00 -3.06
CA THR A 69 14.13 9.45 -4.18
C THR A 69 15.56 9.19 -3.73
N ILE A 70 16.01 7.95 -3.89
CA ILE A 70 17.43 7.63 -3.81
C ILE A 70 18.04 8.39 -5.01
N LYS A 71 18.63 9.55 -4.71
CA LYS A 71 19.51 10.28 -5.62
C LYS A 71 20.83 9.54 -5.73
#